data_AF-A0ABD5LRR4-F1
#
_entry.id   AF-A0ABD5LRR4-F1
#
_cell.length_a   1.000
_cell.length_b   1.000
_cell.length_c   1.000
_cell.angle_alpha   90.00
_cell.angle_beta   90.00
_cell.angle_gamma   90.00
#
_symmetry.space_group_name_H-M   'P 1'
#
loop_
_entity.id
_entity.type
_entity.pdbx_description
1 polymer ?
#
loop_
_entity_poly.entity_id
_entity_poly.type
_entity_poly.pdbx_seq_one_letter_code
_entity_poly.pdbx_strand_id
1 'polypeptide(L)'
;MAEAINKAFGSFEEFKNNLMMQLQKLWFRLDLVSEKADGSLAIVNTSNAATPVSGEDKPLLTVDVWEHAYYIDYRNARVKYLEEFWALVNWSFVEANLA
;
A
#
# COMPACT_ATOMS: atom_id res chain seq x y z
N MET A 1 -1.43 14.38 -2.91
CA MET A 1 -1.43 13.18 -2.05
C MET A 1 -1.37 13.48 -0.55
N ALA A 2 -0.43 14.32 -0.10
CA ALA A 2 -0.16 14.54 1.33
C ALA A 2 -1.40 14.93 2.15
N GLU A 3 -2.24 15.83 1.63
CA GLU A 3 -3.49 16.24 2.31
C GLU A 3 -4.49 15.09 2.47
N ALA A 4 -4.68 14.28 1.43
CA ALA A 4 -5.58 13.12 1.48
C ALA A 4 -5.08 12.08 2.50
N ILE A 5 -3.77 11.84 2.55
CA ILE A 5 -3.15 10.98 3.56
C ILE A 5 -3.37 11.54 4.97
N ASN A 6 -3.08 12.82 5.20
CA ASN A 6 -3.25 13.42 6.52
C ASN A 6 -4.72 13.43 6.96
N LYS A 7 -5.67 13.62 6.02
CA LYS A 7 -7.10 13.56 6.30
C LYS A 7 -7.56 12.15 6.73
N ALA A 8 -7.05 11.10 6.08
CA ALA A 8 -7.47 9.74 6.33
C ALA A 8 -6.73 9.08 7.52
N PHE A 9 -5.45 9.42 7.70
CA PHE A 9 -4.56 8.72 8.64
C PHE A 9 -3.95 9.61 9.73
N GLY A 10 -4.25 10.90 9.74
CA GLY A 10 -3.68 11.90 10.66
C GLY A 10 -2.36 12.48 10.17
N SER A 11 -1.43 11.61 9.80
CA SER A 11 -0.11 11.99 9.27
C SER A 11 0.47 10.94 8.32
N PHE A 12 1.47 11.34 7.52
CA PHE A 12 2.21 10.41 6.68
C PHE A 12 2.93 9.33 7.51
N GLU A 13 3.43 9.68 8.70
CA GLU A 13 4.10 8.75 9.61
C GLU A 13 3.12 7.70 10.14
N GLU A 14 1.93 8.12 10.59
CA GLU A 14 0.87 7.20 11.02
C GLU A 14 0.39 6.31 9.89
N PHE A 15 0.24 6.85 8.67
CA PHE A 15 -0.05 6.08 7.48
C PHE A 15 1.01 4.98 7.25
N LYS A 16 2.29 5.34 7.23
CA LYS A 16 3.40 4.40 7.05
C LYS A 16 3.40 3.33 8.14
N ASN A 17 3.19 3.71 9.40
CA ASN A 17 3.15 2.77 10.54
C ASN A 17 1.97 1.80 10.44
N ASN A 18 0.77 2.30 10.11
CA ASN A 18 -0.42 1.48 9.90
C ASN A 18 -0.21 0.47 8.76
N LEU A 19 0.36 0.93 7.64
CA LEU A 19 0.65 0.09 6.49
C LEU A 19 1.68 -1.00 6.84
N MET A 20 2.80 -0.63 7.47
CA MET A 20 3.85 -1.57 7.90
C MET A 20 3.31 -2.65 8.85
N MET A 21 2.44 -2.26 9.81
CA MET A 21 1.83 -3.20 10.75
C MET A 21 0.93 -4.23 10.04
N GLN A 22 0.20 -3.82 9.01
CA GLN A 22 -0.64 -4.73 8.22
C GLN A 22 0.20 -5.69 7.36
N LEU A 23 1.25 -5.19 6.71
CA LEU A 23 2.13 -5.99 5.85
C LEU A 23 2.86 -7.11 6.58
N GLN A 24 3.17 -6.93 7.87
CA GLN A 24 3.76 -7.97 8.69
C GLN A 24 2.83 -9.17 8.90
N LYS A 25 1.51 -8.98 8.75
CA LYS A 25 0.48 -10.02 8.96
C LYS A 25 -0.01 -10.67 7.66
N LEU A 26 0.40 -10.16 6.51
CA LEU A 26 -0.08 -10.55 5.19
C LEU A 26 0.95 -11.36 4.40
N TRP A 27 0.49 -12.10 3.40
CA TRP A 27 1.34 -12.99 2.60
C TRP A 27 1.24 -12.73 1.10
N PHE A 28 0.35 -11.82 0.67
CA PHE A 28 0.04 -11.62 -0.74
C PHE A 28 0.29 -10.17 -1.18
N ARG A 29 -0.67 -9.28 -0.92
CA ARG A 29 -0.57 -7.88 -1.35
C ARG A 29 -1.38 -6.97 -0.44
N LEU A 30 -0.97 -5.71 -0.40
CA LEU A 30 -1.72 -4.63 0.23
C LEU A 30 -1.76 -3.44 -0.71
N ASP A 31 -2.92 -2.82 -0.77
CA ASP A 31 -3.24 -1.71 -1.66
C ASP A 31 -3.68 -0.51 -0.81
N LEU A 32 -3.09 0.67 -1.06
CA LEU A 32 -3.71 1.95 -0.72
C LEU A 32 -4.74 2.23 -1.81
N VAL A 33 -5.99 2.48 -1.43
CA VAL A 33 -7.08 2.77 -2.36
C VAL A 33 -7.74 4.11 -2.05
N SER A 34 -8.40 4.69 -3.04
CA SER A 34 -9.45 5.68 -2.83
C SER A 34 -10.81 4.99 -2.89
N GLU A 35 -11.60 5.16 -1.84
CA GLU A 35 -12.97 4.63 -1.76
C GLU A 35 -13.92 5.50 -2.59
N LYS A 36 -14.77 4.85 -3.39
CA LYS A 36 -15.68 5.54 -4.33
C LYS A 36 -16.78 6.36 -3.65
N ALA A 37 -17.17 6.00 -2.42
CA ALA A 37 -18.33 6.59 -1.75
C ALA A 37 -18.10 8.04 -1.29
N ASP A 38 -16.88 8.39 -0.90
CA ASP A 38 -16.54 9.71 -0.34
C ASP A 38 -15.15 10.24 -0.75
N GLY A 39 -14.41 9.48 -1.57
CA GLY A 39 -13.05 9.82 -1.98
C GLY A 39 -12.02 9.71 -0.85
N SER A 40 -12.38 9.10 0.28
CA SER A 40 -11.45 8.84 1.38
C SER A 40 -10.40 7.79 0.98
N LEU A 41 -9.28 7.79 1.71
CA LEU A 41 -8.24 6.80 1.50
C LEU A 41 -8.40 5.66 2.49
N ALA A 42 -8.23 4.43 2.01
CA ALA A 42 -8.25 3.24 2.83
C ALA A 42 -7.08 2.31 2.51
N ILE A 43 -6.67 1.52 3.49
CA ILE A 43 -5.71 0.43 3.30
C ILE A 43 -6.49 -0.87 3.22
N VAL A 44 -6.39 -1.54 2.06
CA VAL A 44 -7.12 -2.78 1.79
C VAL A 44 -6.11 -3.90 1.52
N ASN A 45 -6.38 -5.07 2.07
CA ASN A 45 -5.61 -6.27 1.79
C ASN A 45 -6.40 -7.20 0.88
N THR A 46 -5.69 -7.91 0.02
CA THR A 46 -6.30 -8.88 -0.89
C THR A 46 -5.50 -10.17 -0.88
N SER A 47 -6.20 -11.28 -1.08
CA SER A 47 -5.58 -12.61 -1.10
C SER A 47 -5.18 -13.00 -2.51
N ASN A 48 -3.98 -13.57 -2.66
CA ASN A 48 -3.47 -14.07 -3.93
C ASN A 48 -3.57 -13.04 -5.08
N ALA A 49 -4.32 -13.38 -6.13
CA ALA A 49 -4.54 -12.56 -7.30
C ALA A 49 -5.76 -11.63 -7.19
N ALA A 50 -6.51 -11.67 -6.07
CA ALA A 50 -7.62 -10.74 -5.87
C ALA A 50 -7.12 -9.30 -5.92
N THR A 51 -7.94 -8.38 -6.41
CA THR A 51 -7.56 -6.98 -6.62
C THR A 51 -8.73 -6.03 -6.38
N PRO A 52 -8.49 -4.84 -5.77
CA PRO A 52 -9.51 -3.80 -5.62
C PRO A 52 -10.18 -3.40 -6.95
N VAL A 53 -9.49 -3.59 -8.09
CA VAL A 53 -10.05 -3.34 -9.43
C VAL A 53 -11.31 -4.17 -9.74
N SER A 54 -11.48 -5.32 -9.08
CA SER A 54 -12.70 -6.11 -9.21
C SER A 54 -13.91 -5.57 -8.42
N GLY A 55 -13.69 -4.58 -7.55
CA GLY A 55 -14.70 -3.90 -6.77
C GLY A 55 -14.94 -2.47 -7.24
N GLU A 56 -15.29 -1.60 -6.30
CA GLU A 56 -15.53 -0.18 -6.59
C GLU A 56 -14.33 0.72 -6.25
N ASP A 57 -13.33 0.19 -5.55
CA ASP A 57 -12.18 0.93 -5.07
C ASP A 57 -11.17 1.24 -6.19
N LYS A 58 -10.56 2.43 -6.11
CA LYS A 58 -9.50 2.85 -7.04
C LYS A 58 -8.13 2.61 -6.40
N PRO A 59 -7.35 1.60 -6.83
CA PRO A 59 -6.02 1.37 -6.27
C PRO A 59 -5.05 2.49 -6.67
N LEU A 60 -4.31 3.00 -5.68
CA LEU A 60 -3.39 4.13 -5.83
C LEU A 60 -1.92 3.69 -5.71
N LEU A 61 -1.62 2.85 -4.71
CA LEU A 61 -0.31 2.30 -4.43
C LEU A 61 -0.48 0.83 -4.03
N THR A 62 0.44 -0.03 -4.46
CA THR A 62 0.46 -1.44 -4.08
C THR A 62 1.84 -1.86 -3.62
N VAL A 63 1.88 -2.85 -2.74
CA VAL A 63 3.11 -3.54 -2.33
C VAL A 63 2.87 -5.04 -2.35
N ASP A 64 3.70 -5.73 -3.13
CA ASP A 64 3.69 -7.19 -3.23
C ASP A 64 4.50 -7.78 -2.08
N VAL A 65 3.89 -8.66 -1.30
CA VAL A 65 4.54 -9.37 -0.19
C VAL A 65 4.57 -10.89 -0.39
N TRP A 66 4.31 -11.35 -1.62
CA TRP A 66 4.74 -12.68 -2.02
C TRP A 66 6.26 -12.78 -1.91
N GLU A 67 6.76 -13.94 -1.50
CA GLU A 67 8.20 -14.12 -1.29
C GLU A 67 8.99 -13.85 -2.57
N HIS A 68 8.48 -14.19 -3.75
CA HIS A 68 9.17 -13.91 -5.02
C HIS A 68 9.49 -12.42 -5.23
N ALA A 69 8.78 -11.50 -4.57
CA ALA A 69 9.00 -10.06 -4.69
C ALA A 69 10.25 -9.59 -3.95
N TYR A 70 10.73 -10.34 -2.95
CA TYR A 70 11.82 -9.90 -2.08
C TYR A 70 12.85 -10.97 -1.70
N TYR A 71 12.59 -12.26 -1.96
CA TYR A 71 13.38 -13.33 -1.36
C TYR A 71 14.83 -13.35 -1.86
N ILE A 72 15.09 -12.97 -3.12
CA ILE A 72 16.44 -12.94 -3.70
C ILE A 72 17.33 -11.89 -3.01
N ASP A 73 16.77 -10.75 -2.62
CA ASP A 73 17.54 -9.64 -2.05
C ASP A 73 17.52 -9.65 -0.52
N TYR A 74 16.41 -10.11 0.07
CA TYR A 74 16.14 -9.97 1.51
C TYR A 74 15.93 -11.30 2.25
N ARG A 75 15.78 -12.44 1.55
CA ARG A 75 15.42 -13.73 2.16
C ARG A 75 14.24 -13.56 3.11
N ASN A 76 14.35 -14.00 4.37
CA ASN A 76 13.30 -13.86 5.38
C ASN A 76 13.19 -12.43 5.97
N ALA A 77 14.06 -11.49 5.61
CA ALA A 77 14.08 -10.12 6.14
C ALA A 77 13.04 -9.21 5.44
N ARG A 78 11.76 -9.60 5.47
CA ARG A 78 10.66 -8.83 4.85
C ARG A 78 10.59 -7.39 5.36
N VAL A 79 10.83 -7.15 6.65
CA VAL A 79 10.81 -5.79 7.21
C VAL A 79 11.79 -4.88 6.48
N LYS A 80 12.99 -5.38 6.15
CA LYS A 80 14.00 -4.62 5.40
C LYS A 80 13.55 -4.33 3.97
N TYR A 81 12.94 -5.29 3.29
CA TYR A 81 12.31 -5.06 1.98
C TYR A 81 11.29 -3.91 2.03
N LEU A 82 10.44 -3.90 3.06
CA LEU A 82 9.40 -2.89 3.22
C LEU A 82 9.94 -1.52 3.64
N GLU A 83 11.05 -1.46 4.37
CA GLU A 83 11.75 -0.22 4.67
C GLU A 83 12.29 0.42 3.39
N GLU A 84 12.93 -0.38 2.52
CA GLU A 84 13.49 0.07 1.23
C GLU A 84 12.42 0.41 0.20
N PHE A 85 11.27 -0.28 0.23
CA PHE A 85 10.12 0.02 -0.64
C PHE A 85 9.74 1.51 -0.60
N TRP A 86 9.76 2.14 0.58
CA TRP A 86 9.41 3.55 0.74
C TRP A 86 10.33 4.52 0.00
N ALA A 87 11.59 4.15 -0.22
CA ALA A 87 12.53 4.96 -1.00
C ALA A 87 12.25 4.89 -2.51
N LEU A 88 11.50 3.88 -2.96
CA LEU A 88 11.23 3.60 -4.37
C LEU A 88 9.81 4.01 -4.81
N VAL A 89 8.96 4.44 -3.89
CA VAL A 89 7.58 4.82 -4.21
C VAL A 89 7.56 6.01 -5.18
N ASN A 90 6.95 5.80 -6.34
CA ASN A 90 6.69 6.86 -7.31
C ASN A 90 5.41 7.62 -6.93
N TRP A 91 5.55 8.63 -6.07
CA TRP A 91 4.42 9.44 -5.60
C TRP A 91 3.68 10.18 -6.73
N SER A 92 4.36 10.56 -7.80
CA SER A 92 3.70 11.20 -8.95
C SER A 92 2.70 10.25 -9.63
N PHE A 93 2.99 8.95 -9.69
CA PHE A 93 2.04 7.96 -10.18
C PHE A 93 0.85 7.76 -9.23
N VAL A 94 1.11 7.71 -7.93
CA VAL A 94 0.04 7.60 -6.91
C VAL A 94 -0.89 8.82 -6.99
N GLU A 95 -0.34 10.02 -7.20
CA GLU A 95 -1.11 11.26 -7.38
C GLU A 95 -1.92 11.26 -8.67
N ALA A 96 -1.34 10.82 -9.79
CA ALA A 96 -2.04 10.70 -11.06
C ALA A 96 -3.21 9.70 -10.97
N ASN A 97 -3.06 8.63 -10.19
CA ASN A 97 -4.14 7.68 -9.93
C ASN A 97 -5.21 8.23 -8.99
N LEU A 98 -4.92 9.26 -8.19
CA LEU A 98 -5.93 9.87 -7.32
C LEU A 98 -6.82 10.86 -8.09
N ALA A 99 -6.27 11.56 -9.08
CA ALA A 99 -6.95 12.56 -9.90
C ALA A 99 -8.06 12.01 -10.80
#